data_AF-E6MGK4-F1
#
_entry.id   AF-E6MGK4-F1
#
_cell.length_a   1.000
_cell.length_b   1.000
_cell.length_c   1.000
_cell.angle_alpha   90.00
_cell.angle_beta   90.00
_cell.angle_gamma   90.00
#
_symmetry.space_group_name_H-M   'P 1'
#
loop_
_entity.id
_entity.type
_entity.pdbx_description
1 polymer ?
#
loop_
_entity_poly.entity_id
_entity_poly.type
_entity_poly.pdbx_seq_one_letter_code
_entity_poly.pdbx_strand_id
1 'polypeptide(L)'
;MPKVIEKGKHQFKNNKKAVKYLKDFQANENFFKEIYARIAMSGHKNLDMFFLDQIWIVYKSNAEDLFITSDNPVMFMDNATLNAAPFQNGLLNLTTVIYFPISSHLMLALYHRDYMFKKMKKFANKMIFASSKMVNTFNKKQLEQCDSQVYAGREEPLKLSLREL
;
A
#
# COMPACT_ATOMS: atom_id res chain seq x y z
N MET A 1 11.42 -13.29 -15.54
CA MET A 1 11.13 -14.55 -14.81
C MET A 1 11.67 -15.83 -15.46
N PRO A 2 11.61 -16.06 -16.78
CA PRO A 2 11.96 -17.36 -17.39
C PRO A 2 13.38 -17.87 -17.05
N LYS A 3 14.38 -16.99 -17.11
CA LYS A 3 15.79 -17.31 -16.81
C LYS A 3 16.06 -17.77 -15.38
N VAL A 4 15.25 -17.33 -14.41
CA VAL A 4 15.38 -17.72 -12.98
C VAL A 4 14.85 -19.14 -12.77
N ILE A 5 13.75 -19.49 -13.43
CA ILE A 5 13.14 -20.82 -13.37
C ILE A 5 14.06 -21.86 -14.04
N GLU A 6 14.66 -21.55 -15.18
CA GLU A 6 15.64 -22.44 -15.83
C GLU A 6 16.87 -22.70 -14.97
N LYS A 7 17.47 -21.65 -14.40
CA LYS A 7 18.59 -21.81 -13.46
C LYS A 7 18.19 -22.65 -12.25
N GLY A 8 17.00 -22.42 -11.69
CA GLY A 8 16.46 -23.21 -10.59
C GLY A 8 16.28 -24.70 -10.94
N LYS A 9 15.72 -25.00 -12.13
CA LYS A 9 15.54 -26.39 -12.59
C LYS A 9 16.88 -27.11 -12.73
N HIS A 10 17.91 -26.43 -13.22
CA HIS A 10 19.25 -26.99 -13.33
C HIS A 10 19.90 -27.23 -11.96
N GLN A 11 19.79 -26.26 -11.05
CA GLN A 11 20.39 -26.31 -9.72
C GLN A 11 19.73 -27.35 -8.81
N PHE A 12 18.41 -27.52 -8.90
CA PHE A 12 17.64 -28.43 -8.04
C PHE A 12 17.21 -29.72 -8.73
N LYS A 13 17.81 -30.08 -9.88
CA LYS A 13 17.41 -31.21 -10.74
C LYS A 13 17.18 -32.54 -10.01
N ASN A 14 17.93 -32.81 -8.94
CA ASN A 14 17.84 -34.04 -8.16
C ASN A 14 16.90 -33.95 -6.96
N ASN A 15 16.35 -32.78 -6.65
CA ASN A 15 15.41 -32.56 -5.55
C ASN A 15 13.98 -32.50 -6.09
N LYS A 16 13.30 -33.66 -6.08
CA LYS A 16 11.93 -33.81 -6.61
C LYS A 16 10.93 -32.83 -5.98
N LYS A 17 11.10 -32.49 -4.69
CA LYS A 17 10.28 -31.46 -4.02
C LYS A 17 10.54 -30.08 -4.62
N ALA A 18 11.80 -29.65 -4.69
CA ALA A 18 12.15 -28.34 -5.24
C ALA A 18 11.75 -28.18 -6.72
N VAL A 19 11.87 -29.24 -7.53
CA VAL A 19 11.42 -29.24 -8.92
C VAL A 19 9.89 -29.12 -9.01
N LYS A 20 9.12 -29.75 -8.11
CA LYS A 20 7.68 -29.56 -8.01
C LYS A 20 7.32 -28.11 -7.65
N TYR A 21 7.99 -27.53 -6.65
CA TYR A 21 7.83 -26.12 -6.27
C TYR A 21 8.09 -25.16 -7.44
N LEU A 22 9.11 -25.40 -8.26
CA LEU A 22 9.40 -24.58 -9.45
C LEU A 22 8.33 -24.71 -10.54
N LYS A 23 7.68 -25.87 -10.65
CA LYS A 23 6.54 -26.06 -11.57
C LYS A 23 5.30 -25.35 -11.05
N ASP A 24 5.00 -25.47 -9.76
CA ASP A 24 3.87 -24.78 -9.13
C ASP A 24 4.04 -23.26 -9.22
N PHE A 25 5.28 -22.76 -9.04
CA PHE A 25 5.65 -21.36 -9.27
C PHE A 25 5.42 -20.88 -10.71
N GLN A 26 5.65 -21.75 -11.69
CA GLN A 26 5.45 -21.42 -13.11
C GLN A 26 3.98 -21.47 -13.51
N ALA A 27 3.16 -22.29 -12.82
CA ALA A 27 1.76 -22.53 -13.17
C ALA A 27 0.77 -21.63 -12.42
N ASN A 28 1.17 -21.05 -11.28
CA ASN A 28 0.29 -20.24 -10.45
C ASN A 28 0.91 -18.86 -10.19
N GLU A 29 0.33 -17.81 -10.79
CA GLU A 29 0.76 -16.42 -10.63
C GLU A 29 0.75 -15.93 -9.17
N ASN A 30 -0.11 -16.51 -8.33
CA ASN A 30 -0.21 -16.16 -6.92
C ASN A 30 0.79 -16.93 -6.04
N PHE A 31 1.41 -17.99 -6.53
CA PHE A 31 2.32 -18.82 -5.73
C PHE A 31 3.55 -18.05 -5.26
N PHE A 32 4.10 -17.18 -6.10
CA PHE A 32 5.20 -16.30 -5.68
C PHE A 32 4.74 -15.33 -4.59
N LYS A 33 3.56 -14.73 -4.73
CA LYS A 33 2.98 -13.81 -3.74
C LYS A 33 2.77 -14.53 -2.41
N GLU A 34 2.24 -15.75 -2.43
CA GLU A 34 2.02 -16.57 -1.23
C GLU A 34 3.35 -16.94 -0.53
N ILE A 35 4.35 -17.41 -1.29
CA ILE A 35 5.66 -17.74 -0.73
C ILE A 35 6.34 -16.50 -0.16
N TYR A 36 6.35 -15.40 -0.92
CA TYR A 36 6.96 -14.16 -0.50
C TYR A 36 6.28 -13.59 0.75
N ALA A 37 4.95 -13.56 0.78
CA ALA A 37 4.17 -13.20 1.96
C ALA A 37 4.57 -14.10 3.14
N ARG A 38 4.60 -15.42 2.97
CA ARG A 38 4.94 -16.35 4.04
C ARG A 38 6.37 -16.16 4.58
N ILE A 39 7.33 -15.86 3.70
CA ILE A 39 8.73 -15.61 4.08
C ILE A 39 8.87 -14.23 4.76
N ALA A 40 8.31 -13.18 4.18
CA ALA A 40 8.32 -11.83 4.77
C ALA A 40 7.64 -11.81 6.15
N MET A 41 6.57 -12.59 6.30
CA MET A 41 5.84 -12.76 7.56
C MET A 41 6.47 -13.80 8.51
N SER A 42 7.51 -14.53 8.11
CA SER A 42 8.12 -15.54 9.01
C SER A 42 8.80 -14.92 10.25
N GLY A 43 9.21 -13.64 10.17
CA GLY A 43 9.69 -12.83 11.30
C GLY A 43 8.60 -12.07 12.06
N HIS A 44 7.43 -11.86 11.43
CA HIS A 44 6.24 -11.26 12.02
C HIS A 44 5.17 -12.33 12.03
N LYS A 45 5.23 -13.26 13.00
CA LYS A 45 4.43 -14.50 12.95
C LYS A 45 2.95 -14.31 12.63
N ASN A 46 2.39 -13.11 12.84
CA ASN A 46 1.01 -12.79 12.52
C ASN A 46 0.88 -11.35 11.93
N LEU A 47 0.07 -11.18 10.85
CA LEU A 47 -0.18 -9.88 10.16
C LEU A 47 -0.86 -8.84 11.05
N ASP A 48 -1.76 -9.28 11.91
CA ASP A 48 -2.37 -8.51 12.99
C ASP A 48 -1.31 -7.82 13.87
N MET A 49 -0.25 -8.52 14.28
CA MET A 49 0.82 -7.93 15.10
C MET A 49 1.59 -6.85 14.33
N PHE A 50 1.78 -7.01 13.03
CA PHE A 50 2.35 -5.95 12.20
C PHE A 50 1.47 -4.69 12.24
N PHE A 51 0.17 -4.84 12.00
CA PHE A 51 -0.78 -3.74 11.99
C PHE A 51 -0.93 -3.08 13.37
N LEU A 52 -0.94 -3.87 14.44
CA LEU A 52 -0.96 -3.38 15.83
C LEU A 52 0.31 -2.59 16.18
N ASP A 53 1.46 -2.91 15.56
CA ASP A 53 2.69 -2.19 15.84
C ASP A 53 2.78 -0.83 15.13
N GLN A 54 1.97 -0.58 14.11
CA GLN A 54 1.97 0.67 13.34
C GLN A 54 1.47 1.87 14.15
N ILE A 55 1.79 3.07 13.67
CA ILE A 55 1.22 4.32 14.15
C ILE A 55 -0.04 4.59 13.33
N TRP A 56 -1.20 4.54 13.99
CA TRP A 56 -2.49 4.83 13.38
C TRP A 56 -2.81 6.32 13.52
N ILE A 57 -3.17 6.96 12.41
CA ILE A 57 -3.59 8.37 12.37
C ILE A 57 -4.88 8.45 11.58
N VAL A 58 -5.87 9.16 12.11
CA VAL A 58 -7.08 9.51 11.35
C VAL A 58 -6.95 10.94 10.85
N TYR A 59 -6.92 11.12 9.55
CA TYR A 59 -6.95 12.42 8.92
C TYR A 59 -8.40 12.84 8.69
N LYS A 60 -8.76 14.01 9.22
CA LYS A 60 -10.04 14.66 8.97
C LYS A 60 -9.88 15.73 7.90
N SER A 61 -10.73 15.67 6.87
CA SER A 61 -10.75 16.69 5.83
C SER A 61 -11.32 18.02 6.35
N ASN A 62 -11.04 19.10 5.62
CA ASN A 62 -11.85 20.30 5.70
C ASN A 62 -13.09 20.15 4.81
N ALA A 63 -14.05 21.07 4.93
CA ALA A 63 -15.31 21.00 4.20
C ALA A 63 -15.16 21.12 2.67
N GLU A 64 -14.08 21.76 2.21
CA GLU A 64 -13.80 22.01 0.79
C GLU A 64 -12.87 20.94 0.18
N ASP A 65 -11.92 20.42 0.96
CA ASP A 65 -10.90 19.47 0.49
C ASP A 65 -11.29 18.03 0.83
N LEU A 66 -12.27 17.45 0.13
CA LEU A 66 -12.74 16.09 0.42
C LEU A 66 -11.85 15.00 -0.20
N PHE A 67 -11.72 13.88 0.50
CA PHE A 67 -11.07 12.69 -0.02
C PHE A 67 -11.95 12.00 -1.07
N ILE A 68 -11.31 11.47 -2.11
CA ILE A 68 -11.93 10.53 -3.05
C ILE A 68 -11.55 9.09 -2.71
N THR A 69 -12.22 8.13 -3.31
CA THR A 69 -11.84 6.71 -3.25
C THR A 69 -11.99 6.07 -4.62
N SER A 70 -11.60 4.82 -4.79
CA SER A 70 -11.76 4.10 -6.06
C SER A 70 -12.11 2.63 -5.81
N ASP A 71 -12.21 1.87 -6.90
CA ASP A 71 -12.23 0.41 -6.91
C ASP A 71 -10.99 -0.25 -6.28
N ASN A 72 -9.91 0.51 -6.07
CA ASN A 72 -8.73 0.14 -5.30
C ASN A 72 -8.50 1.10 -4.12
N PRO A 73 -9.33 1.03 -3.05
CA PRO A 73 -9.42 2.07 -2.02
C PRO A 73 -8.20 2.13 -1.09
N VAL A 74 -7.39 1.07 -1.01
CA VAL A 74 -6.23 1.02 -0.12
C VAL A 74 -4.97 1.33 -0.91
N MET A 75 -4.31 2.45 -0.58
CA MET A 75 -3.09 2.90 -1.24
C MET A 75 -1.85 2.59 -0.40
N PHE A 76 -0.82 2.05 -1.05
CA PHE A 76 0.51 1.92 -0.47
C PHE A 76 1.42 2.93 -1.16
N MET A 77 1.82 3.98 -0.44
CA MET A 77 2.64 5.05 -1.00
C MET A 77 3.94 5.19 -0.23
N ASP A 78 5.07 5.21 -0.93
CA ASP A 78 6.32 5.70 -0.36
C ASP A 78 6.20 7.21 -0.16
N ASN A 79 6.16 7.65 1.09
CA ASN A 79 5.85 9.03 1.43
C ASN A 79 7.08 9.96 1.32
N ALA A 80 8.24 9.45 0.90
CA ALA A 80 9.42 10.24 0.55
C ALA A 80 9.48 10.54 -0.96
N THR A 81 9.08 9.59 -1.80
CA THR A 81 9.10 9.69 -3.27
C THR A 81 7.73 9.97 -3.89
N LEU A 82 6.66 9.80 -3.11
CA LEU A 82 5.26 9.81 -3.55
C LEU A 82 4.94 8.75 -4.60
N ASN A 83 5.75 7.69 -4.70
CA ASN A 83 5.46 6.58 -5.58
C ASN A 83 4.33 5.74 -4.96
N ALA A 84 3.22 5.62 -5.66
CA ALA A 84 2.08 4.78 -5.27
C ALA A 84 1.82 3.63 -6.25
N ALA A 85 2.78 3.33 -7.14
CA ALA A 85 2.62 2.30 -8.14
C ALA A 85 2.43 0.92 -7.48
N PRO A 86 1.48 0.09 -7.97
CA PRO A 86 1.21 -1.22 -7.42
C PRO A 86 2.48 -2.07 -7.30
N PHE A 87 2.62 -2.78 -6.18
CA PHE A 87 3.72 -3.68 -5.87
C PHE A 87 5.12 -3.03 -5.72
N GLN A 88 5.25 -1.70 -5.79
CA GLN A 88 6.52 -1.01 -5.54
C GLN A 88 6.78 -0.77 -4.04
N ASN A 89 5.71 -0.73 -3.24
CA ASN A 89 5.77 -0.42 -1.81
C ASN A 89 5.32 -1.62 -0.99
N GLY A 90 6.08 -1.91 0.07
CA GLY A 90 5.81 -3.03 0.97
C GLY A 90 5.72 -2.59 2.42
N LEU A 91 5.10 -3.44 3.24
CA LEU A 91 4.89 -3.24 4.68
C LEU A 91 6.19 -3.05 5.48
N LEU A 92 7.29 -3.64 5.02
CA LEU A 92 8.59 -3.56 5.71
C LEU A 92 9.39 -2.29 5.36
N ASN A 93 8.98 -1.53 4.34
CA ASN A 93 9.67 -0.29 4.00
C ASN A 93 9.21 0.82 4.95
N LEU A 94 10.16 1.43 5.66
CA LEU A 94 9.95 2.46 6.67
C LEU A 94 9.20 3.68 6.14
N THR A 95 9.36 4.01 4.85
CA THR A 95 8.73 5.16 4.19
C THR A 95 7.37 4.84 3.59
N THR A 96 6.97 3.57 3.53
CA THR A 96 5.63 3.18 3.08
C THR A 96 4.61 3.64 4.10
N VAL A 97 3.57 4.30 3.61
CA VAL A 97 2.38 4.65 4.36
C VAL A 97 1.19 4.02 3.68
N ILE A 98 0.34 3.37 4.47
CA ILE A 98 -0.92 2.80 3.98
C ILE A 98 -2.00 3.82 4.22
N TYR A 99 -2.69 4.22 3.15
CA TYR A 99 -3.82 5.14 3.22
C TYR A 99 -5.11 4.41 2.87
N PHE A 100 -6.16 4.65 3.64
CA PHE A 100 -7.49 4.10 3.39
C PHE A 100 -8.56 5.17 3.69
N PRO A 101 -9.25 5.71 2.68
CA PRO A 101 -10.34 6.66 2.87
C PRO A 101 -11.57 5.90 3.43
N ILE A 102 -11.90 6.18 4.69
CA ILE A 102 -13.09 5.61 5.36
C ILE A 102 -14.35 6.31 4.84
N SER A 103 -14.25 7.61 4.60
CA SER A 103 -15.30 8.44 3.99
C SER A 103 -14.67 9.65 3.29
N SER A 104 -15.50 10.46 2.63
CA SER A 104 -15.05 11.73 2.02
C SER A 104 -14.41 12.70 3.03
N HIS A 105 -14.68 12.54 4.32
CA HIS A 105 -14.17 13.40 5.38
C HIS A 105 -13.12 12.75 6.28
N LEU A 106 -12.91 11.43 6.18
CA LEU A 106 -12.05 10.69 7.08
C LEU A 106 -11.18 9.72 6.29
N MET A 107 -9.87 9.83 6.48
CA MET A 107 -8.88 8.92 5.92
C MET A 107 -8.04 8.32 7.04
N LEU A 108 -7.92 7.00 7.06
CA LEU A 108 -6.99 6.30 7.92
C LEU A 108 -5.62 6.25 7.26
N ALA A 109 -4.58 6.48 8.05
CA ALA A 109 -3.20 6.32 7.62
C ALA A 109 -2.40 5.52 8.64
N LEU A 110 -1.64 4.54 8.16
CA LEU A 110 -0.74 3.73 8.98
C LEU A 110 0.69 4.02 8.60
N TYR A 111 1.48 4.41 9.59
CA TYR A 111 2.91 4.70 9.45
C TYR A 111 3.73 3.66 10.20
N HIS A 112 4.90 3.33 9.66
CA HIS A 112 5.90 2.57 10.40
C HIS A 112 6.25 3.27 11.72
N ARG A 113 6.41 2.51 12.80
CA ARG A 113 6.71 3.02 14.16
C ARG A 113 7.96 3.90 14.21
N ASP A 114 8.92 3.61 13.34
CA ASP A 114 10.19 4.32 13.21
C ASP A 114 10.21 5.40 12.12
N TYR A 115 9.11 5.61 11.41
CA TYR A 115 9.02 6.61 10.34
C TYR A 115 9.38 8.02 10.82
N MET A 116 10.14 8.75 9.99
CA MET A 116 10.74 10.05 10.29
C MET A 116 11.46 10.07 11.66
N PHE A 117 12.33 9.10 11.94
CA PHE A 117 13.02 9.00 13.23
C PHE A 117 12.04 9.03 14.43
N LYS A 118 10.95 8.28 14.33
CA LYS A 118 9.87 8.19 15.34
C LYS A 118 9.08 9.49 15.58
N LYS A 119 9.25 10.54 14.77
CA LYS A 119 8.54 11.82 14.93
C LYS A 119 7.02 11.69 14.85
N MET A 120 6.52 10.71 14.10
CA MET A 120 5.07 10.50 13.96
C MET A 120 4.41 9.93 15.22
N LYS A 121 5.17 9.39 16.19
CA LYS A 121 4.60 8.83 17.42
C LYS A 121 3.75 9.82 18.21
N LYS A 122 4.05 11.12 18.13
CA LYS A 122 3.26 12.17 18.80
C LYS A 122 1.81 12.28 18.29
N PHE A 123 1.53 11.71 17.12
CA PHE A 123 0.22 11.66 16.49
C PHE A 123 -0.44 10.28 16.58
N ALA A 124 0.19 9.30 17.24
CA ALA A 124 -0.35 7.96 17.37
C ALA A 124 -1.75 7.99 18.00
N ASN A 125 -2.69 7.31 17.34
CA ASN A 125 -4.10 7.18 17.71
C ASN A 125 -4.84 8.51 17.81
N LYS A 126 -4.37 9.55 17.10
CA LYS A 126 -5.04 10.86 17.06
C LYS A 126 -5.76 11.06 15.74
N MET A 127 -6.82 11.86 15.84
CA MET A 127 -7.42 12.50 14.68
C MET A 127 -6.78 13.88 14.48
N ILE A 128 -6.32 14.18 13.28
CA ILE A 128 -5.73 15.48 12.92
C ILE A 128 -6.29 15.99 11.61
N PHE A 129 -6.32 17.31 11.42
CA PHE A 129 -6.77 17.90 10.16
C PHE A 129 -5.75 17.65 9.05
N ALA A 130 -6.23 17.19 7.90
CA ALA A 130 -5.43 17.10 6.69
C ALA A 130 -5.23 18.49 6.09
N SER A 131 -4.01 18.79 5.65
CA SER A 131 -3.77 19.96 4.80
C SER A 131 -4.34 19.71 3.39
N SER A 132 -4.78 20.76 2.70
CA SER A 132 -5.25 20.68 1.30
C SER A 132 -4.22 20.02 0.38
N LYS A 133 -2.92 20.30 0.59
CA LYS A 133 -1.82 19.65 -0.15
C LYS A 133 -1.83 18.13 0.01
N MET A 134 -2.08 17.63 1.22
CA MET A 134 -2.15 16.19 1.49
C MET A 134 -3.36 15.57 0.81
N VAL A 135 -4.54 16.23 0.90
CA VAL A 135 -5.75 15.76 0.23
C VAL A 135 -5.54 15.69 -1.28
N ASN A 136 -5.00 16.75 -1.89
CA ASN A 136 -4.76 16.80 -3.34
C ASN A 136 -3.74 15.75 -3.78
N THR A 137 -2.65 15.58 -3.01
CA THR A 137 -1.64 14.54 -3.29
C THR A 137 -2.28 13.16 -3.23
N PHE A 138 -3.05 12.88 -2.18
CA PHE A 138 -3.75 11.61 -2.02
C PHE A 138 -4.73 11.37 -3.17
N ASN A 139 -5.62 12.33 -3.46
CA ASN A 139 -6.64 12.20 -4.51
C ASN A 139 -6.00 11.96 -5.89
N LYS A 140 -4.93 12.70 -6.23
CA LYS A 140 -4.18 12.47 -7.47
C LYS A 140 -3.61 11.06 -7.53
N LYS A 141 -2.99 10.58 -6.45
CA LYS A 141 -2.44 9.22 -6.41
C LYS A 141 -3.53 8.15 -6.43
N GLN A 142 -4.69 8.42 -5.84
CA GLN A 142 -5.85 7.55 -5.91
C GLN A 142 -6.36 7.37 -7.34
N LEU A 143 -6.34 8.44 -8.15
CA LEU A 143 -6.65 8.39 -9.58
C LEU A 143 -5.58 7.64 -10.38
N GLU A 144 -4.29 7.87 -10.10
CA GLU A 144 -3.21 7.18 -10.81
C GLU A 144 -3.22 5.65 -10.61
N GLN A 145 -3.68 5.17 -9.45
CA GLN A 145 -3.76 3.73 -9.13
C GLN A 145 -5.15 3.12 -9.33
N CYS A 146 -6.16 3.91 -9.71
CA CYS A 146 -7.50 3.36 -9.96
C CYS A 146 -7.47 2.51 -11.23
N ASP A 147 -8.23 1.42 -11.24
CA ASP A 147 -8.30 0.55 -12.41
C ASP A 147 -9.34 1.07 -13.40
N SER A 148 -10.57 1.26 -12.91
CA SER A 148 -11.72 1.60 -13.75
C SER A 148 -12.61 2.72 -13.18
N GLN A 149 -12.79 2.81 -11.86
CA GLN A 149 -13.79 3.69 -11.25
C GLN A 149 -13.29 4.46 -10.05
N VAL A 150 -13.67 5.74 -9.98
CA VAL A 150 -13.41 6.64 -8.85
C VAL A 150 -14.72 7.17 -8.30
N TYR A 151 -14.81 7.26 -6.98
CA TYR A 151 -15.99 7.69 -6.25
C TYR A 151 -15.65 8.88 -5.36
N ALA A 152 -16.55 9.85 -5.29
CA ALA A 152 -16.41 11.02 -4.44
C ALA A 152 -17.75 11.38 -3.81
N GLY A 153 -17.71 12.00 -2.62
CA GLY A 153 -18.91 12.47 -1.93
C GLY A 153 -19.56 13.70 -2.59
N ARG A 154 -18.82 14.39 -3.46
CA ARG A 154 -19.26 15.53 -4.29
C ARG A 154 -18.47 15.55 -5.61
N GLU A 155 -18.90 16.38 -6.56
CA GLU A 155 -18.29 16.43 -7.90
C GLU A 155 -16.99 17.26 -7.93
N GLU A 156 -16.87 18.28 -7.08
CA GLU A 156 -15.77 19.23 -7.08
C GLU A 156 -14.38 18.58 -6.86
N PRO A 157 -14.20 17.63 -5.90
CA PRO A 157 -12.93 16.94 -5.72
C PRO A 157 -12.46 16.17 -6.95
N LEU A 158 -13.38 15.60 -7.74
CA LEU A 158 -13.06 14.90 -8.99
C LEU A 158 -12.60 15.90 -10.06
N LYS A 159 -13.33 17.00 -10.23
CA LYS A 159 -13.00 18.05 -11.21
C LYS A 159 -11.63 18.67 -10.94
N LEU A 160 -11.30 18.94 -9.68
CA LEU A 160 -9.98 19.47 -9.30
C LEU A 160 -8.87 18.47 -9.64
N SER A 161 -9.05 17.22 -9.25
CA SER A 161 -8.01 16.19 -9.41
C SER A 161 -7.77 15.81 -10.88
N LEU A 162 -8.80 15.86 -11.73
CA LEU A 162 -8.70 15.59 -13.17
C LEU A 162 -8.04 16.74 -13.96
N ARG A 163 -8.06 17.98 -13.46
CA ARG A 163 -7.39 19.13 -14.13
C ARG A 163 -5.86 19.09 -14.00
N GLU A 164 -5.34 18.32 -13.06
CA GLU A 164 -3.92 18.25 -12.72
C GLU A 164 -3.21 16.96 -13.22
N LEU A 165 -3.92 16.14 -14.00
CA LEU A 165 -3.40 14.99 -14.73
C LEU A 165 -3.02 15.38 -16.15
#